data_AF-A0A1U9LIZ3-F1
#
_entry.id   AF-A0A1U9LIZ3-F1
#
_cell.length_a   1.000
_cell.length_b   1.000
_cell.length_c   1.000
_cell.angle_alpha   90.00
_cell.angle_beta   90.00
_cell.angle_gamma   90.00
#
_symmetry.space_group_name_H-M   'P 1'
#
loop_
_entity.id
_entity.type
_entity.pdbx_description
1 polymer ?
#
loop_
_entity_poly.entity_id
_entity_poly.type
_entity_poly.pdbx_seq_one_letter_code
_entity_poly.pdbx_strand_id
1 'polypeptide(L)'
;MHEHLPPLEYQEGGARAWIRTLRAHEGLHVETGIAMYIDNAIGVRTTKWENKLPKRQEMFSDLLHETFDRTPGLTPASREKIVFFRSPLCIGFSKKHLETTVQSIWTAGAGVYVQTENILLFSGDNLAHLSDKMLREKRAASMRSYRAEDTSACPPARSATRNS
;
A
#
# COMPACT_ATOMS: atom_id res chain seq x y z
N MET A 1 -8.23 9.58 -0.31
CA MET A 1 -7.48 8.45 -0.89
C MET A 1 -7.70 8.38 -2.40
N HIS A 2 -6.65 8.21 -3.20
CA HIS A 2 -6.75 8.15 -4.67
C HIS A 2 -7.80 7.10 -5.10
N GLU A 3 -8.67 7.44 -6.05
CA GLU A 3 -9.88 6.67 -6.42
C GLU A 3 -9.59 5.22 -6.82
N HIS A 4 -8.42 4.96 -7.42
CA HIS A 4 -7.99 3.63 -7.81
C HIS A 4 -7.41 2.76 -6.69
N LEU A 5 -7.11 3.33 -5.52
CA LEU A 5 -6.56 2.57 -4.39
C LEU A 5 -7.65 1.75 -3.69
N PRO A 6 -7.31 0.65 -3.01
CA PRO A 6 -8.22 0.01 -2.07
C PRO A 6 -8.76 1.03 -1.06
N PRO A 7 -10.02 0.92 -0.59
CA PRO A 7 -10.53 1.85 0.41
C PRO A 7 -9.70 1.82 1.70
N LEU A 8 -9.60 2.97 2.40
CA LEU A 8 -8.72 3.13 3.57
C LEU A 8 -8.99 2.07 4.64
N GLU A 9 -10.26 1.79 4.92
CA GLU A 9 -10.70 0.76 5.88
C GLU A 9 -10.13 -0.64 5.58
N TYR A 10 -9.98 -1.01 4.31
CA TYR A 10 -9.39 -2.30 3.91
C TYR A 10 -7.87 -2.30 4.01
N GLN A 11 -7.24 -1.13 3.84
CA GLN A 11 -5.80 -0.98 4.03
C GLN A 11 -5.45 -1.07 5.52
N GLU A 12 -6.14 -0.31 6.36
CA GLU A 12 -5.93 -0.32 7.81
C GLU A 12 -6.34 -1.65 8.43
N GLY A 13 -7.50 -2.19 8.05
CA GLY A 13 -7.97 -3.48 8.54
C GLY A 13 -7.00 -4.62 8.17
N GLY A 14 -6.45 -4.58 6.96
CA GLY A 14 -5.41 -5.50 6.52
C GLY A 14 -4.14 -5.41 7.37
N ALA A 15 -3.66 -4.20 7.64
CA ALA A 15 -2.49 -3.97 8.48
C ALA A 15 -2.72 -4.46 9.92
N ARG A 16 -3.85 -4.11 10.53
CA ARG A 16 -4.23 -4.55 11.88
C ARG A 16 -4.34 -6.07 11.98
N ALA A 17 -4.91 -6.72 10.98
CA ALA A 17 -5.01 -8.18 10.93
C ALA A 17 -3.62 -8.84 10.87
N TRP A 18 -2.73 -8.32 10.03
CA TRP A 18 -1.35 -8.80 9.93
C TRP A 18 -0.58 -8.63 11.24
N ILE A 19 -0.65 -7.45 11.87
CA ILE A 19 -0.06 -7.19 13.19
C ILE A 19 -0.57 -8.18 14.24
N ARG A 20 -1.89 -8.45 14.25
CA ARG A 20 -2.49 -9.40 15.20
C ARG A 20 -1.92 -10.81 14.98
N THR A 21 -1.74 -11.24 13.74
CA THR A 21 -1.14 -12.53 13.40
C THR A 21 0.31 -12.61 13.89
N LEU A 22 1.13 -11.58 13.64
CA LEU A 22 2.51 -11.53 14.13
C LEU A 22 2.57 -11.69 15.66
N ARG A 23 1.77 -10.90 16.39
CA ARG A 23 1.70 -10.96 17.86
C ARG A 23 1.23 -12.32 18.39
N ALA A 24 0.34 -13.00 17.66
CA ALA A 24 -0.14 -14.31 18.05
C ALA A 24 0.93 -15.40 17.89
N HIS A 25 1.82 -15.27 16.91
CA HIS A 25 2.89 -16.24 16.65
C HIS A 25 4.15 -16.00 17.49
N GLU A 26 4.48 -14.73 17.81
CA GLU A 26 5.72 -14.37 18.51
C GLU A 26 5.57 -14.25 20.04
N GLY A 27 4.34 -14.33 20.55
CA GLY A 27 4.04 -14.24 21.98
C GLY A 27 3.97 -12.80 22.52
N LEU A 28 3.43 -12.65 23.73
CA LEU A 28 3.10 -11.38 24.40
C LEU A 28 4.30 -10.45 24.71
N HIS A 29 5.53 -10.82 24.35
CA HIS A 29 6.76 -10.13 24.76
C HIS A 29 7.49 -9.39 23.63
N VAL A 30 6.96 -9.39 22.41
CA VAL A 30 7.50 -8.53 21.36
C VAL A 30 6.78 -7.18 21.42
N GLU A 31 7.46 -6.18 21.97
CA GLU A 31 7.10 -4.77 21.77
C GLU A 31 7.33 -4.41 20.30
N THR A 32 6.41 -4.82 19.43
CA THR A 32 6.45 -4.41 18.02
C THR A 32 6.06 -2.92 17.98
N GLY A 33 7.04 -2.05 17.74
CA GLY A 33 6.79 -0.65 17.40
C GLY A 33 6.00 -0.60 16.09
N ILE A 34 4.75 -0.14 16.15
CA ILE A 34 3.88 0.00 14.97
C ILE A 34 3.72 1.48 14.70
N ALA A 35 4.09 1.89 13.49
CA ALA A 35 3.75 3.21 12.95
C ALA A 35 2.86 3.06 11.72
N MET A 36 1.92 3.99 11.57
CA MET A 36 1.05 4.06 10.41
C MET A 36 1.32 5.35 9.64
N TYR A 37 1.66 5.22 8.36
CA TYR A 37 1.93 6.34 7.46
C TYR A 37 0.84 6.37 6.38
N ILE A 38 0.04 7.44 6.36
CA ILE A 38 -1.12 7.55 5.47
C ILE A 38 -0.96 8.79 4.60
N ASP A 39 -0.79 8.57 3.29
CA ASP A 39 -0.80 9.63 2.28
C ASP A 39 -2.15 9.72 1.57
N ASN A 40 -2.59 10.95 1.30
CA ASN A 40 -3.77 11.21 0.48
C ASN A 40 -3.38 11.72 -0.92
N ALA A 41 -3.52 10.85 -1.92
CA ALA A 41 -3.23 11.16 -3.32
C ALA A 41 -4.48 11.49 -4.18
N ILE A 42 -5.62 11.90 -3.58
CA ILE A 42 -6.81 12.31 -4.35
C ILE A 42 -6.45 13.46 -5.30
N GLY A 43 -6.88 13.36 -6.56
CA GLY A 43 -6.78 14.45 -7.54
C GLY A 43 -5.35 14.78 -7.99
N VAL A 44 -4.34 14.04 -7.52
CA VAL A 44 -2.95 14.29 -7.89
C VAL A 44 -2.66 13.70 -9.27
N ARG A 45 -2.47 14.58 -10.26
CA ARG A 45 -2.05 14.21 -11.62
C ARG A 45 -0.57 14.57 -11.81
N THR A 46 0.33 13.63 -11.51
CA THR A 46 1.78 13.86 -11.64
C THR A 46 2.51 12.57 -12.03
N THR A 47 3.70 12.74 -12.60
CA THR A 47 4.72 11.70 -12.74
C THR A 47 5.81 11.80 -11.67
N LYS A 48 5.91 12.94 -10.97
CA LYS A 48 6.83 13.21 -9.84
C LYS A 48 6.10 13.00 -8.52
N TRP A 49 6.12 11.77 -8.01
CA TRP A 49 5.33 11.35 -6.85
C TRP A 49 6.02 11.64 -5.51
N GLU A 50 7.33 11.84 -5.52
CA GLU A 50 8.16 11.94 -4.31
C GLU A 50 7.70 13.08 -3.40
N ASN A 51 7.32 14.22 -3.99
CA ASN A 51 6.88 15.43 -3.29
C ASN A 51 5.38 15.44 -2.96
N LYS A 52 4.65 14.39 -3.33
CA LYS A 52 3.20 14.30 -3.14
C LYS A 52 2.80 13.25 -2.10
N LEU A 53 3.78 12.58 -1.51
CA LEU A 53 3.61 11.54 -0.51
C LEU A 53 4.47 11.87 0.73
N PRO A 54 4.15 12.95 1.47
CA PRO A 54 4.97 13.39 2.60
C PRO A 54 5.08 12.35 3.71
N LYS A 55 4.03 11.56 3.98
CA LYS A 55 4.08 10.51 5.01
C LYS A 55 4.95 9.34 4.58
N ARG A 56 5.05 9.07 3.29
CA ARG A 56 6.04 8.11 2.75
C ARG A 56 7.48 8.58 2.94
N GLN A 57 7.75 9.87 2.78
CA GLN A 57 9.08 10.41 3.05
C GLN A 57 9.42 10.32 4.55
N GLU A 58 8.47 10.64 5.42
CA GLU A 58 8.57 10.45 6.87
C GLU A 58 8.87 8.98 7.22
N MET A 59 8.15 8.04 6.60
CA MET A 59 8.42 6.61 6.74
C MET A 59 9.85 6.24 6.35
N PHE A 60 10.38 6.73 5.22
CA PHE A 60 11.76 6.45 4.83
C PHE A 60 12.76 7.00 5.85
N SER A 61 12.54 8.22 6.34
CA SER A 61 13.36 8.79 7.41
C SER A 61 13.30 7.95 8.68
N ASP A 62 12.11 7.54 9.12
CA ASP A 62 11.94 6.74 10.33
C ASP A 62 12.46 5.31 10.20
N LEU A 63 12.49 4.74 8.99
CA LEU A 63 13.14 3.44 8.74
C LEU A 63 14.67 3.56 8.83
N LEU A 64 15.24 4.65 8.30
CA LEU A 64 16.67 4.94 8.34
C LEU A 64 17.16 5.30 9.75
N HIS A 65 16.32 5.93 10.55
CA HIS A 65 16.63 6.26 11.93
C HIS A 65 16.31 5.08 12.87
N GLU A 66 17.13 4.90 13.91
CA GLU A 66 16.90 3.95 15.01
C GLU A 66 15.69 4.33 15.90
N THR A 67 14.75 5.14 15.40
CA THR A 67 13.56 5.56 16.16
C THR A 67 12.67 4.38 16.56
N PHE A 68 12.71 3.28 15.80
CA PHE A 68 12.07 2.01 16.14
C PHE A 68 12.90 1.11 17.07
N ASP A 69 14.16 1.45 17.34
CA ASP A 69 15.08 0.59 18.11
C ASP A 69 15.10 0.83 19.62
N ARG A 70 14.14 1.63 20.13
CA ARG A 70 14.14 2.12 21.52
C ARG A 70 13.98 1.08 22.64
N THR A 71 13.87 -0.22 22.37
CA THR A 71 13.95 -1.22 23.45
C THR A 71 15.42 -1.57 23.72
N PRO A 72 15.99 -1.20 24.89
CA PRO A 72 17.37 -1.55 25.24
C PRO A 72 17.53 -3.07 25.35
N GLY A 73 18.57 -3.63 24.72
CA GLY A 73 18.98 -5.02 24.94
C GLY A 73 18.80 -6.01 23.78
N LEU A 74 18.19 -5.61 22.66
CA LEU A 74 18.20 -6.40 21.43
C LEU A 74 19.26 -5.84 20.47
N THR A 75 20.12 -6.70 19.94
CA THR A 75 21.13 -6.31 18.96
C THR A 75 20.45 -5.93 17.62
N PRO A 76 21.01 -4.97 16.84
CA PRO A 76 20.45 -4.54 15.56
C PRO A 76 20.19 -5.67 14.54
N ALA A 77 20.93 -6.77 14.67
CA ALA A 77 20.83 -7.95 13.81
C ALA A 77 19.55 -8.80 14.01
N SER A 78 18.72 -8.49 15.00
CA SER A 78 17.55 -9.31 15.37
C SER A 78 16.19 -8.69 15.06
N ARG A 79 16.14 -7.49 14.47
CA ARG A 79 14.88 -6.77 14.18
C ARG A 79 14.71 -6.56 12.68
N GLU A 80 14.12 -7.54 12.00
CA GLU A 80 13.68 -7.35 10.62
C GLU A 80 12.56 -6.31 10.58
N LYS A 81 12.85 -5.13 10.01
CA LYS A 81 11.83 -4.10 9.75
C LYS A 81 11.04 -4.53 8.51
N ILE A 82 9.70 -4.55 8.58
CA ILE A 82 8.86 -4.90 7.44
C ILE A 82 7.81 -3.82 7.22
N VAL A 83 7.71 -3.33 5.99
CA VAL A 83 6.68 -2.37 5.58
C VAL A 83 5.50 -3.12 4.96
N PHE A 84 4.32 -2.94 5.55
CA PHE A 84 3.08 -3.52 5.05
C PHE A 84 2.45 -2.64 3.96
N PHE A 85 2.07 -3.28 2.85
CA PHE A 85 1.17 -2.70 1.86
C PHE A 85 -0.01 -3.61 1.62
N ARG A 86 -1.20 -3.01 1.48
CA ARG A 86 -2.40 -3.77 1.14
C ARG A 86 -2.28 -4.42 -0.24
N SER A 87 -1.89 -3.66 -1.25
CA SER A 87 -1.75 -4.13 -2.62
C SER A 87 -0.57 -3.47 -3.34
N PRO A 88 -0.12 -4.02 -4.49
CA PRO A 88 0.94 -3.44 -5.31
C PRO A 88 0.67 -1.97 -5.70
N LEU A 89 -0.60 -1.59 -5.91
CA LEU A 89 -0.96 -0.20 -6.24
C LEU A 89 -0.78 0.78 -5.07
N CYS A 90 -0.79 0.29 -3.83
CA CYS A 90 -0.41 1.10 -2.66
C CYS A 90 1.09 1.42 -2.63
N ILE A 91 1.92 0.64 -3.32
CA ILE A 91 3.37 0.84 -3.38
C ILE A 91 3.71 1.93 -4.40
N GLY A 92 3.15 1.85 -5.61
CA GLY A 92 3.42 2.83 -6.66
C GLY A 92 2.35 2.88 -7.75
N PHE A 93 2.33 4.00 -8.47
CA PHE A 93 1.35 4.29 -9.54
C PHE A 93 1.92 4.06 -10.96
N SER A 94 3.19 3.69 -11.05
CA SER A 94 3.92 3.33 -12.27
C SER A 94 5.04 2.35 -11.91
N LYS A 95 5.59 1.64 -12.91
CA LYS A 95 6.69 0.67 -12.69
C LYS A 95 7.88 1.34 -11.99
N LYS A 96 8.34 2.47 -12.55
CA LYS A 96 9.43 3.27 -11.95
C LYS A 96 9.12 3.70 -10.52
N HIS A 97 7.91 4.20 -10.24
CA HIS A 97 7.57 4.66 -8.89
C HIS A 97 7.54 3.50 -7.89
N LEU A 98 7.02 2.34 -8.29
CA LEU A 98 7.03 1.13 -7.46
C LEU A 98 8.47 0.67 -7.18
N GLU A 99 9.29 0.53 -8.22
CA GLU A 99 10.70 0.12 -8.09
C GLU A 99 11.48 1.08 -7.20
N THR A 100 11.36 2.40 -7.41
CA THR A 100 12.00 3.40 -6.56
C THR A 100 11.53 3.29 -5.11
N THR A 101 10.23 3.10 -4.87
CA THR A 101 9.69 2.96 -3.51
C THR A 101 10.25 1.73 -2.82
N VAL A 102 10.23 0.57 -3.48
CA VAL A 102 10.75 -0.68 -2.91
C VAL A 102 12.25 -0.57 -2.67
N GLN A 103 13.00 0.00 -3.62
CA GLN A 103 14.44 0.19 -3.46
C GLN A 103 14.77 1.12 -2.29
N SER A 104 14.01 2.19 -2.07
CA SER A 104 14.18 3.07 -0.91
C SER A 104 13.93 2.34 0.42
N ILE A 105 12.93 1.45 0.47
CA ILE A 105 12.66 0.62 1.66
C ILE A 105 13.83 -0.35 1.92
N TRP A 106 14.34 -1.01 0.87
CA TRP A 106 15.48 -1.91 0.98
C TRP A 106 16.77 -1.19 1.38
N THR A 107 17.03 0.00 0.83
CA THR A 107 18.17 0.83 1.23
C THR A 107 18.06 1.25 2.70
N ALA A 108 16.84 1.37 3.25
CA ALA A 108 16.61 1.61 4.67
C ALA A 108 16.66 0.32 5.54
N GLY A 109 17.04 -0.81 4.96
CA GLY A 109 17.21 -2.08 5.69
C GLY A 109 15.91 -2.79 6.05
N ALA A 110 14.80 -2.48 5.37
CA ALA A 110 13.49 -3.08 5.62
C ALA A 110 13.02 -3.98 4.46
N GLY A 111 12.19 -4.97 4.77
CA GLY A 111 11.46 -5.79 3.81
C GLY A 111 10.11 -5.18 3.41
N VAL A 112 9.50 -5.70 2.35
CA VAL A 112 8.20 -5.27 1.84
C VAL A 112 7.23 -6.44 1.83
N TYR A 113 6.15 -6.34 2.61
CA TYR A 113 5.06 -7.32 2.57
C TYR A 113 3.87 -6.77 1.80
N VAL A 114 3.35 -7.55 0.85
CA VAL A 114 2.20 -7.18 0.02
C VAL A 114 1.07 -8.18 0.24
N GLN A 115 0.01 -7.74 0.91
CA GLN A 115 -1.03 -8.64 1.40
C GLN A 115 -1.82 -9.34 0.30
N THR A 116 -2.26 -8.63 -0.75
CA THR A 116 -3.07 -9.24 -1.83
C THR A 116 -2.32 -10.28 -2.64
N GLU A 117 -0.99 -10.18 -2.69
CA GLU A 117 -0.13 -11.17 -3.35
C GLU A 117 0.39 -12.24 -2.37
N ASN A 118 0.23 -12.00 -1.07
CA ASN A 118 0.80 -12.81 0.01
C ASN A 118 2.30 -13.09 -0.18
N ILE A 119 3.07 -12.04 -0.47
CA ILE A 119 4.52 -12.11 -0.67
C ILE A 119 5.26 -11.18 0.28
N LEU A 120 6.42 -11.65 0.77
CA LEU A 120 7.42 -10.87 1.49
C LEU A 120 8.65 -10.76 0.60
N LEU A 121 9.14 -9.55 0.37
CA LEU A 121 10.26 -9.25 -0.53
C LEU A 121 11.39 -8.55 0.22
N PHE A 122 12.61 -9.02 -0.02
CA PHE A 122 13.84 -8.46 0.51
C PHE A 122 14.77 -7.97 -0.60
N SER A 123 15.82 -7.27 -0.21
CA SER A 123 16.81 -6.69 -1.13
C SER A 123 17.35 -7.75 -2.10
N GLY A 124 17.18 -7.49 -3.39
CA GLY A 124 17.63 -8.38 -4.47
C GLY A 124 16.53 -9.22 -5.12
N ASP A 125 15.32 -9.26 -4.55
CA ASP A 125 14.20 -9.98 -5.15
C ASP A 125 13.73 -9.33 -6.47
N ASN A 126 13.17 -10.15 -7.36
CA ASN A 126 12.71 -9.69 -8.67
C ASN A 126 11.34 -8.99 -8.59
N LEU A 127 11.29 -7.69 -8.95
CA LEU A 127 10.09 -6.87 -8.89
C LEU A 127 9.21 -6.90 -10.16
N ALA A 128 9.59 -7.67 -11.18
CA ALA A 128 8.85 -7.72 -12.46
C ALA A 128 7.40 -8.18 -12.26
N HIS A 129 7.20 -9.27 -11.51
CA HIS A 129 5.86 -9.80 -11.26
C HIS A 129 4.98 -8.80 -10.49
N LEU A 130 5.55 -8.16 -9.47
CA LEU A 130 4.85 -7.18 -8.64
C LEU A 130 4.46 -5.94 -9.46
N SER A 131 5.36 -5.49 -10.34
CA SER A 131 5.10 -4.38 -11.27
C SER A 131 3.95 -4.69 -12.22
N ASP A 132 3.91 -5.90 -12.79
CA ASP A 132 2.83 -6.33 -13.69
C ASP A 132 1.49 -6.41 -12.97
N LYS A 133 1.48 -6.89 -11.71
CA LYS A 133 0.29 -6.90 -10.86
C LYS A 133 -0.23 -5.49 -10.60
N MET A 134 0.64 -4.56 -10.22
CA MET A 134 0.28 -3.15 -10.03
C MET A 134 -0.34 -2.55 -11.29
N LEU A 135 0.23 -2.80 -12.47
CA LEU A 135 -0.33 -2.29 -13.74
C LEU A 135 -1.70 -2.89 -14.05
N ARG A 136 -1.91 -4.19 -13.79
CA ARG A 136 -3.22 -4.84 -13.93
C ARG A 136 -4.25 -4.26 -12.96
N GLU A 137 -3.88 -4.07 -11.70
CA GLU A 137 -4.76 -3.45 -10.69
C GLU A 137 -5.16 -2.04 -11.10
N LYS A 138 -4.19 -1.23 -11.55
CA LYS A 138 -4.45 0.13 -12.05
C LYS A 138 -5.45 0.13 -13.20
N ARG A 139 -5.24 -0.73 -14.21
CA ARG A 139 -6.16 -0.86 -15.35
C ARG A 139 -7.55 -1.29 -14.91
N ALA A 140 -7.65 -2.29 -14.04
CA ALA A 140 -8.92 -2.77 -13.52
C ALA A 140 -9.66 -1.67 -12.76
N ALA A 141 -8.95 -0.86 -11.97
CA ALA A 141 -9.53 0.28 -11.28
C ALA A 141 -10.07 1.35 -12.23
N SER A 142 -9.29 1.74 -13.25
CA SER A 142 -9.75 2.70 -14.26
C SER A 142 -10.97 2.21 -15.04
N MET A 143 -11.04 0.92 -15.37
CA MET A 143 -12.21 0.34 -16.03
C MET A 143 -13.46 0.34 -15.13
N ARG A 144 -13.30 0.17 -13.81
CA ARG A 144 -14.44 0.29 -12.88
C ARG A 144 -14.98 1.70 -12.82
N SER A 145 -14.10 2.71 -12.73
CA SER A 145 -14.50 4.12 -12.73
C SER A 145 -15.24 4.48 -14.02
N TYR A 146 -14.68 4.09 -15.17
CA TYR A 146 -15.30 4.34 -16.48
C TYR A 146 -16.72 3.73 -16.60
N ARG A 147 -16.89 2.48 -16.16
CA ARG A 147 -18.22 1.83 -16.17
C ARG A 147 -19.22 2.48 -15.21
N ALA A 148 -18.75 2.98 -14.07
CA ALA A 148 -19.60 3.68 -13.12
C ALA A 148 -20.09 5.01 -13.70
N GLU A 149 -19.23 5.74 -14.39
CA GLU A 149 -19.59 6.97 -15.13
C GLU A 149 -20.61 6.66 -16.25
N ASP A 150 -20.37 5.64 -17.07
CA ASP A 150 -21.26 5.23 -18.16
C ASP A 150 -22.67 4.81 -17.66
N THR A 151 -22.73 4.12 -16.51
CA THR A 151 -24.00 3.73 -15.88
C THR A 151 -24.74 4.93 -15.30
N SER A 152 -24.01 5.95 -14.80
CA SER A 152 -24.61 7.19 -14.27
C SER A 152 -25.15 8.12 -15.37
N ALA A 153 -24.68 7.95 -16.61
CA ALA A 153 -25.09 8.75 -17.76
C ALA A 153 -26.36 8.22 -18.46
N CYS A 154 -26.85 7.03 -18.08
CA CYS A 154 -28.07 6.45 -18.64
C CYS A 154 -29.25 6.68 -17.68
N PRO A 155 -30.18 7.61 -17.95
CA PRO A 155 -31.35 7.81 -17.10
C PRO A 155 -32.24 6.56 -17.16
N PRO A 156 -32.98 6.22 -16.08
CA PRO A 156 -33.86 5.06 -16.10
C PRO A 156 -34.86 5.20 -17.25
N ALA A 157 -34.99 4.12 -18.02
CA ALA A 157 -35.95 4.04 -19.12
C ALA A 157 -37.33 4.45 -18.59
N ARG A 158 -37.92 5.49 -19.20
CA ARG A 158 -39.26 5.96 -18.87
C ARG A 158 -40.21 4.77 -18.84
N SER A 159 -40.79 4.51 -17.67
CA SER A 159 -41.89 3.57 -17.51
C SER A 159 -43.00 3.93 -18.49
N ALA A 160 -43.26 3.06 -19.47
CA ALA A 160 -44.37 3.20 -20.38
C ALA A 160 -45.67 2.98 -19.60
N THR A 161 -46.24 4.05 -19.04
CA THR A 161 -47.63 4.06 -18.59
C THR A 161 -48.50 4.02 -19.83
N ARG A 162 -48.95 2.82 -20.17
CA ARG A 162 -49.94 2.58 -21.23
C ARG A 162 -51.31 2.92 -20.62
N ASN A 163 -51.76 4.17 -20.83
CA ASN A 163 -53.13 4.53 -20.50
C ASN A 163 -54.09 3.75 -21.40
N SER A 164 -55.11 3.22 -20.74
CA SER A 164 -56.18 2.35 -21.25
C SER A 164 -57.05 3.03 -22.30
#